data_AF-A0A3B3DZS5-F1
#
_entry.id   AF-A0A3B3DZS5-F1
#
_cell.length_a   1.000
_cell.length_b   1.000
_cell.length_c   1.000
_cell.angle_alpha   90.00
_cell.angle_beta   90.00
_cell.angle_gamma   90.00
#
_symmetry.space_group_name_H-M   'P 1'
#
loop_
_entity.id
_entity.type
_entity.pdbx_description
1 polymer ?
#
loop_
_entity_poly.entity_id
_entity_poly.type
_entity_poly.pdbx_seq_one_letter_code
_entity_poly.pdbx_strand_id
1 'polypeptide(L)'
;NNILLVCFFLATNDLVKRLRPCGYGWTQIHDRCFRYIPVLQTWSRAERDCRSKGATLASVHDIQEYHEIQRLILTATHSYQETWIGGSDAQEEGLWLWSDGSAFHYTNWCGSHINHGRNWNCLRMNHSGGKCWDDYTCQTRLPYVCAKNM
;
A
#
# COMPACT_ATOMS: atom_id res chain seq x y z
N ASN A 1 41.73 27.05 -34.96
CA ASN A 1 41.59 26.05 -33.87
C ASN A 1 40.12 25.87 -33.54
N ASN A 2 39.56 24.73 -33.97
CA ASN A 2 38.14 24.41 -33.96
C ASN A 2 37.64 23.98 -32.56
N ILE A 3 36.63 24.70 -32.06
CA ILE A 3 35.29 24.26 -31.64
C ILE A 3 35.12 22.82 -31.10
N LEU A 4 34.65 22.77 -29.84
CA LEU A 4 33.81 21.78 -29.13
C LEU A 4 34.00 20.27 -29.39
N LEU A 5 34.32 19.54 -28.32
CA LEU A 5 33.76 18.20 -28.10
C LEU A 5 33.25 18.07 -26.65
N VAL A 6 31.94 18.20 -26.50
CA VAL A 6 31.20 17.76 -25.31
C VAL A 6 31.30 16.23 -25.29
N CYS A 7 31.86 15.66 -24.22
CA CYS A 7 31.78 14.23 -23.96
C CYS A 7 30.33 13.84 -23.65
N PHE A 8 29.55 13.60 -24.70
CA PHE A 8 28.33 12.80 -24.61
C PHE A 8 28.75 11.36 -24.30
N PHE A 9 28.83 11.03 -23.01
CA PHE A 9 28.81 9.63 -22.61
C PHE A 9 27.47 9.04 -23.04
N LEU A 10 27.51 8.19 -24.06
CA LEU A 10 26.42 7.31 -24.44
C LEU A 10 26.19 6.34 -23.27
N ALA A 11 25.28 6.68 -22.37
CA ALA A 11 24.75 5.71 -21.42
C ALA A 11 23.98 4.64 -22.22
N THR A 12 24.53 3.44 -22.28
CA THR A 12 23.87 2.26 -22.84
C THR A 12 22.51 2.06 -22.16
N ASN A 13 21.47 1.75 -22.93
CA ASN A 13 20.10 1.50 -22.46
C ASN A 13 19.98 0.49 -21.28
N ASP A 14 21.00 -0.34 -21.06
CA ASP A 14 21.06 -1.28 -19.92
C ASP A 14 21.33 -0.61 -18.56
N LEU A 15 21.98 0.55 -18.51
CA LEU A 15 22.17 1.30 -17.27
C LEU A 15 20.90 2.06 -16.86
N VAL A 16 20.06 2.42 -17.83
CA VAL A 16 18.76 3.11 -17.60
C VAL A 16 17.70 2.15 -17.08
N LYS A 17 17.74 0.86 -17.46
CA LYS A 17 16.88 -0.19 -16.89
C LYS A 17 17.10 -0.42 -15.39
N ARG A 18 18.24 0.02 -14.82
CA ARG A 18 18.51 0.03 -13.37
C ARG A 18 17.95 1.25 -12.62
N LEU A 19 17.30 2.22 -13.28
CA LEU A 19 17.02 3.54 -12.68
C LEU A 19 15.71 3.67 -11.86
N ARG A 20 15.05 2.57 -11.50
CA ARG A 20 13.92 2.62 -10.57
C ARG A 20 14.06 1.52 -9.53
N PRO A 21 14.45 1.84 -8.28
CA PRO A 21 14.62 0.84 -7.23
C PRO A 21 13.38 -0.05 -7.05
N CYS A 22 12.18 0.53 -7.19
CA CYS A 22 10.91 -0.21 -7.10
C CYS A 22 10.39 -0.79 -8.42
N GLY A 23 11.05 -0.52 -9.55
CA GLY A 23 10.55 -0.84 -10.89
C GLY A 23 9.42 0.08 -11.35
N TYR A 24 8.87 -0.21 -12.54
CA TYR A 24 7.82 0.61 -13.14
C TYR A 24 6.46 0.42 -12.43
N GLY A 25 5.77 1.54 -12.18
CA GLY A 25 4.43 1.55 -11.57
C GLY A 25 4.42 1.37 -10.06
N TRP A 26 5.58 1.37 -9.40
CA TRP A 26 5.71 1.36 -7.95
C TRP A 26 6.35 2.66 -7.46
N THR A 27 5.90 3.14 -6.32
CA THR A 27 6.40 4.33 -5.63
C THR A 27 7.28 3.90 -4.48
N GLN A 28 8.50 4.41 -4.43
CA GLN A 28 9.39 4.19 -3.29
C GLN A 28 8.96 5.10 -2.13
N ILE A 29 8.73 4.51 -0.97
CA ILE A 29 8.54 5.21 0.30
C ILE A 29 9.55 4.57 1.26
N HIS A 30 10.59 5.32 1.61
CA HIS A 30 11.76 4.82 2.35
C HIS A 30 12.41 3.59 1.67
N ASP A 31 12.50 2.47 2.37
CA ASP A 31 13.07 1.17 1.97
C ASP A 31 12.02 0.18 1.44
N ARG A 32 10.81 0.68 1.14
CA ARG A 32 9.69 -0.13 0.68
C ARG A 32 9.09 0.46 -0.60
N CYS A 33 8.41 -0.40 -1.34
CA CYS A 33 7.80 -0.10 -2.62
C CYS A 33 6.30 -0.32 -2.55
N PHE A 34 5.52 0.72 -2.89
CA PHE A 34 4.07 0.71 -2.80
C PHE A 34 3.42 0.92 -4.16
N ARG A 35 2.24 0.34 -4.35
CA ARG A 35 1.45 0.54 -5.56
C ARG A 35 -0.03 0.53 -5.26
N TYR A 36 -0.69 1.65 -5.55
CA TYR A 36 -2.14 1.73 -5.56
C TYR A 36 -2.71 1.07 -6.81
N ILE A 37 -3.73 0.23 -6.62
CA ILE A 37 -4.42 -0.49 -7.69
C ILE A 37 -5.90 -0.05 -7.67
N PRO A 38 -6.35 0.73 -8.68
CA PRO A 38 -7.71 1.25 -8.74
C PRO A 38 -8.72 0.22 -9.28
N VAL A 39 -8.63 -1.04 -8.82
CA VAL A 39 -9.53 -2.14 -9.23
C VAL A 39 -10.28 -2.65 -8.00
N LEU A 40 -11.60 -2.68 -8.09
CA LEU A 40 -12.45 -3.10 -6.98
C LEU A 40 -12.38 -4.62 -6.75
N GLN A 41 -11.80 -5.03 -5.64
CA GLN A 41 -11.64 -6.44 -5.26
C GLN A 41 -11.99 -6.70 -3.79
N THR A 42 -12.41 -7.92 -3.50
CA THR A 42 -12.47 -8.41 -2.12
C THR A 42 -11.08 -8.44 -1.53
N TRP A 43 -10.96 -8.32 -0.20
CA TRP A 43 -9.65 -8.29 0.46
C TRP A 43 -8.77 -9.49 0.06
N SER A 44 -9.35 -10.70 0.05
CA SER A 44 -8.63 -11.92 -0.34
C SER A 44 -8.21 -11.98 -1.82
N ARG A 45 -8.94 -11.32 -2.72
CA ARG A 45 -8.56 -11.22 -4.14
C ARG A 45 -7.49 -10.15 -4.34
N ALA A 46 -7.57 -9.04 -3.60
CA ALA A 46 -6.56 -8.00 -3.59
C ALA A 46 -5.21 -8.53 -3.06
N GLU A 47 -5.22 -9.26 -1.95
CA GLU A 47 -4.03 -9.93 -1.40
C GLU A 47 -3.40 -10.89 -2.41
N ARG A 48 -4.21 -11.73 -3.07
CA ARG A 48 -3.73 -12.65 -4.12
C ARG A 48 -3.12 -11.89 -5.30
N ASP A 49 -3.72 -10.78 -5.69
CA ASP A 49 -3.21 -9.93 -6.77
C ASP A 49 -1.86 -9.31 -6.39
N CYS A 50 -1.69 -8.82 -5.16
CA CYS A 50 -0.40 -8.34 -4.68
C CYS A 50 0.65 -9.46 -4.66
N ARG A 51 0.29 -10.66 -4.17
CA ARG A 51 1.20 -11.83 -4.17
C ARG A 51 1.65 -12.23 -5.56
N SER A 52 0.79 -12.13 -6.57
CA SER A 52 1.18 -12.37 -7.97
C SER A 52 2.26 -11.42 -8.50
N LYS A 53 2.49 -10.29 -7.80
CA LYS A 53 3.49 -9.26 -8.14
C LYS A 53 4.71 -9.29 -7.22
N GLY A 54 4.87 -10.34 -6.41
CA GLY A 54 5.93 -10.44 -5.41
C GLY A 54 5.78 -9.44 -4.26
N ALA A 55 4.54 -9.16 -3.86
CA ALA A 55 4.17 -8.21 -2.83
C ALA A 55 3.04 -8.78 -1.94
N THR A 56 2.59 -8.02 -0.97
CA THR A 56 1.36 -8.29 -0.19
C THR A 56 0.48 -7.05 -0.22
N LEU A 57 -0.73 -7.10 0.32
CA LEU A 57 -1.39 -5.86 0.75
C LEU A 57 -0.48 -5.11 1.73
N ALA A 58 -0.52 -3.79 1.66
CA ALA A 58 0.37 -2.94 2.44
C ALA A 58 0.13 -3.09 3.94
N SER A 59 1.18 -3.43 4.68
CA SER A 59 1.28 -3.13 6.11
C SER A 59 1.72 -1.68 6.31
N VAL A 60 1.41 -1.12 7.48
CA VAL A 60 1.77 0.25 7.86
C VAL A 60 2.52 0.23 9.18
N HIS A 61 3.72 0.81 9.21
CA HIS A 61 4.61 0.71 10.38
C HIS A 61 4.70 1.98 11.23
N ASP A 62 4.32 3.12 10.67
CA ASP A 62 4.29 4.39 11.39
C ASP A 62 3.33 5.40 10.72
N ILE A 63 3.21 6.57 11.36
CA ILE A 63 2.35 7.66 10.88
C ILE A 63 2.84 8.28 9.56
N GLN A 64 4.14 8.31 9.32
CA GLN A 64 4.71 8.89 8.11
C GLN A 64 4.36 8.01 6.91
N GLU A 65 4.54 6.69 7.04
CA GLU A 65 4.17 5.73 6.02
C GLU A 65 2.67 5.77 5.73
N TYR A 66 1.84 5.89 6.77
CA TYR A 66 0.39 6.06 6.60
C TYR A 66 0.06 7.26 5.70
N HIS A 67 0.64 8.43 6.00
CA HIS A 67 0.41 9.64 5.22
C HIS A 67 0.96 9.55 3.79
N GLU A 68 2.09 8.88 3.57
CA GLU A 68 2.63 8.68 2.22
C GLU A 68 1.75 7.74 1.38
N ILE A 69 1.16 6.70 1.99
CA ILE A 69 0.16 5.85 1.32
C ILE A 69 -1.11 6.68 1.01
N GLN A 70 -1.55 7.54 1.93
CA GLN A 70 -2.66 8.46 1.65
C GLN A 70 -2.36 9.40 0.48
N ARG A 71 -1.15 9.96 0.42
CA ARG A 71 -0.68 10.82 -0.67
C ARG A 71 -0.62 10.07 -2.00
N LEU A 72 -0.19 8.80 -1.99
CA LEU A 72 -0.20 7.93 -3.16
C LEU A 72 -1.61 7.78 -3.74
N ILE A 73 -2.59 7.49 -2.88
CA ILE A 73 -4.01 7.36 -3.27
C ILE A 73 -4.57 8.69 -3.76
N LEU A 74 -4.30 9.79 -3.03
CA LEU A 74 -4.76 11.14 -3.37
C LEU A 74 -4.22 11.58 -4.74
N THR A 75 -2.94 11.31 -5.01
CA THR A 75 -2.31 11.66 -6.30
C THR A 75 -2.93 10.87 -7.45
N ALA A 76 -3.26 9.59 -7.21
CA ALA A 76 -3.82 8.72 -8.25
C ALA A 76 -5.31 8.96 -8.52
N THR A 77 -6.06 9.51 -7.55
CA THR A 77 -7.54 9.55 -7.62
C THR A 77 -8.14 10.92 -7.36
N HIS A 78 -7.34 11.93 -7.01
CA HIS A 78 -7.78 13.24 -6.54
C HIS A 78 -8.76 13.18 -5.34
N SER A 79 -8.74 12.08 -4.59
CA SER A 79 -9.60 11.86 -3.41
C SER A 79 -8.96 10.89 -2.42
N TYR A 80 -9.45 10.87 -1.18
CA TYR A 80 -9.06 9.87 -0.18
C TYR A 80 -10.00 8.65 -0.28
N GLN A 81 -9.80 7.82 -1.30
CA GLN A 81 -10.61 6.63 -1.50
C GLN A 81 -10.40 5.63 -0.35
N GLU A 82 -11.50 5.06 0.15
CA GLU A 82 -11.44 3.92 1.06
C GLU A 82 -10.78 2.75 0.35
N THR A 83 -9.73 2.20 0.97
CA THR A 83 -8.77 1.34 0.28
C THR A 83 -8.35 0.21 1.19
N TRP A 84 -8.25 -1.02 0.66
CA TRP A 84 -7.75 -2.16 1.42
C TRP A 84 -6.25 -2.03 1.71
N ILE A 85 -5.90 -2.36 2.94
CA ILE A 85 -4.54 -2.61 3.42
C ILE A 85 -4.48 -4.00 4.10
N GLY A 86 -3.28 -4.48 4.44
CA GLY A 86 -3.04 -5.90 4.73
C GLY A 86 -3.48 -6.39 6.10
N GLY A 87 -4.19 -5.59 6.88
CA GLY A 87 -4.59 -5.94 8.24
C GLY A 87 -5.80 -6.87 8.23
N SER A 88 -5.75 -7.91 9.06
CA SER A 88 -6.88 -8.80 9.31
C SER A 88 -6.77 -9.46 10.68
N ASP A 89 -7.91 -9.68 11.33
CA ASP A 89 -8.06 -10.47 12.56
C ASP A 89 -8.92 -11.73 12.32
N ALA A 90 -9.06 -12.17 11.05
CA ALA A 90 -9.92 -13.30 10.70
C ALA A 90 -9.50 -14.64 11.31
N GLN A 91 -8.26 -14.74 11.80
CA GLN A 91 -7.76 -15.93 12.49
C GLN A 91 -8.26 -15.99 13.94
N GLU A 92 -8.32 -14.84 14.61
CA GLU A 92 -8.75 -14.70 16.00
C GLU A 92 -9.27 -13.27 16.20
N GLU A 93 -10.58 -13.12 16.43
CA GLU A 93 -11.23 -11.82 16.58
C GLU A 93 -10.50 -10.96 17.62
N GLY A 94 -10.13 -9.75 17.21
CA GLY A 94 -9.38 -8.81 18.03
C GLY A 94 -7.88 -8.98 18.09
N LEU A 95 -7.33 -10.02 17.47
CA LEU A 95 -5.91 -10.14 17.20
C LEU A 95 -5.61 -9.72 15.74
N TRP A 96 -5.33 -8.43 15.56
CA TRP A 96 -4.98 -7.89 14.25
C TRP A 96 -3.55 -8.25 13.83
N LEU A 97 -3.41 -8.79 12.63
CA LEU A 97 -2.15 -9.19 12.03
C LEU A 97 -2.01 -8.59 10.63
N TRP A 98 -0.78 -8.26 10.24
CA TRP A 98 -0.47 -7.93 8.85
C TRP A 98 -0.26 -9.20 8.02
N SER A 99 -0.79 -9.23 6.80
CA SER A 99 -0.68 -10.37 5.87
C SER A 99 0.75 -10.67 5.40
N ASP A 100 1.67 -9.73 5.59
CA ASP A 100 3.10 -9.87 5.32
C ASP A 100 3.91 -10.45 6.48
N GLY A 101 3.28 -10.67 7.65
CA GLY A 101 3.91 -11.20 8.85
C GLY A 101 4.67 -10.18 9.68
N SER A 102 4.65 -8.90 9.32
CA SER A 102 5.23 -7.83 10.13
C SER A 102 4.43 -7.59 11.41
N ALA A 103 5.07 -6.96 12.40
CA ALA A 103 4.43 -6.69 13.69
C ALA A 103 3.34 -5.59 13.58
N PHE A 104 2.20 -5.83 14.22
CA PHE A 104 1.05 -4.92 14.22
C PHE A 104 1.16 -3.90 15.38
N HIS A 105 2.13 -2.98 15.29
CA HIS A 105 2.40 -2.01 16.37
C HIS A 105 1.78 -0.63 16.15
N TYR A 106 1.81 -0.12 14.92
CA TYR A 106 1.16 1.14 14.59
C TYR A 106 -0.32 0.92 14.34
N THR A 107 -1.17 1.79 14.89
CA THR A 107 -2.61 1.75 14.66
C THR A 107 -3.18 3.15 14.50
N ASN A 108 -4.17 3.31 13.62
CA ASN A 108 -4.86 4.58 13.42
C ASN A 108 -6.38 4.37 13.27
N TRP A 109 -7.03 3.69 14.21
CA TRP A 109 -8.46 3.37 14.19
C TRP A 109 -9.37 4.60 14.25
N CYS A 110 -10.51 4.54 13.57
CA CYS A 110 -11.57 5.55 13.68
C CYS A 110 -12.40 5.35 14.96
N GLY A 111 -12.23 6.26 15.92
CA GLY A 111 -12.96 6.20 17.19
C GLY A 111 -12.55 4.97 18.02
N SER A 112 -13.45 4.49 18.88
CA SER A 112 -13.20 3.31 19.72
C SER A 112 -13.53 1.97 19.04
N HIS A 113 -13.59 1.92 17.71
CA HIS A 113 -13.91 0.71 16.93
C HIS A 113 -12.76 -0.31 16.96
N ILE A 114 -12.56 -0.92 18.12
CA ILE A 114 -11.73 -2.10 18.28
C ILE A 114 -12.70 -3.21 18.67
N ASN A 115 -13.18 -3.95 17.68
CA ASN A 115 -13.98 -5.18 17.79
C ASN A 115 -15.41 -5.03 18.33
N HIS A 116 -16.37 -5.06 17.41
CA HIS A 116 -17.77 -5.27 17.77
C HIS A 116 -18.26 -6.73 17.59
N GLY A 117 -17.37 -7.71 17.34
CA GLY A 117 -17.76 -9.11 17.20
C GLY A 117 -18.68 -9.35 16.00
N ARG A 118 -18.52 -8.56 14.93
CA ARG A 118 -19.42 -8.50 13.77
C ARG A 118 -18.91 -9.23 12.52
N ASN A 119 -17.88 -10.09 12.64
CA ASN A 119 -17.23 -10.77 11.50
C ASN A 119 -16.69 -9.78 10.44
N TRP A 120 -16.21 -8.60 10.85
CA TRP A 120 -15.68 -7.56 9.96
C TRP A 120 -14.16 -7.57 9.97
N ASN A 121 -13.57 -8.58 9.37
CA ASN A 121 -12.21 -8.96 9.72
C ASN A 121 -11.11 -8.38 8.81
N CYS A 122 -11.41 -7.32 8.04
CA CYS A 122 -10.51 -6.81 7.01
C CYS A 122 -10.32 -5.29 7.13
N LEU A 123 -9.06 -4.85 7.11
CA LEU A 123 -8.68 -3.47 7.36
C LEU A 123 -8.77 -2.60 6.11
N ARG A 124 -9.58 -1.55 6.18
CA ARG A 124 -9.55 -0.45 5.20
C ARG A 124 -8.97 0.81 5.82
N MET A 125 -8.30 1.62 5.00
CA MET A 125 -7.85 2.96 5.35
C MET A 125 -8.75 4.04 4.73
N ASN A 126 -8.51 5.30 5.11
CA ASN A 126 -9.23 6.49 4.62
C ASN A 126 -10.73 6.53 4.97
N HIS A 127 -11.16 5.82 6.02
CA HIS A 127 -12.54 5.79 6.43
C HIS A 127 -13.02 7.15 6.96
N SER A 128 -14.29 7.50 6.66
CA SER A 128 -15.00 8.66 7.20
C SER A 128 -14.30 10.02 6.96
N GLY A 129 -14.70 11.07 7.69
CA GLY A 129 -14.04 12.38 7.69
C GLY A 129 -12.65 12.35 8.34
N GLY A 130 -12.42 11.43 9.28
CA GLY A 130 -11.15 11.28 10.00
C GLY A 130 -10.02 10.66 9.19
N LYS A 131 -10.31 10.02 8.04
CA LYS A 131 -9.34 9.33 7.18
C LYS A 131 -8.46 8.35 7.95
N CYS A 132 -9.05 7.67 8.92
CA CYS A 132 -8.43 6.66 9.78
C CYS A 132 -8.80 5.26 9.27
N TRP A 133 -8.46 4.23 10.04
CA TRP A 133 -8.76 2.84 9.77
C TRP A 133 -10.13 2.45 10.27
N ASP A 134 -10.71 1.45 9.62
CA ASP A 134 -11.97 0.83 10.01
C ASP A 134 -11.93 -0.65 9.67
N ASP A 135 -12.53 -1.45 10.53
CA ASP A 135 -12.75 -2.87 10.30
C ASP A 135 -13.98 -3.02 9.40
N TYR A 136 -13.89 -3.85 8.36
CA TYR A 136 -14.98 -3.94 7.40
C TYR A 136 -15.14 -5.35 6.83
N THR A 137 -16.33 -5.60 6.27
CA THR A 137 -16.61 -6.90 5.66
C THR A 137 -15.66 -7.18 4.49
N CYS A 138 -14.90 -8.27 4.61
CA CYS A 138 -13.90 -8.71 3.63
C CYS A 138 -14.47 -8.94 2.22
N GLN A 139 -15.79 -9.09 2.10
CA GLN A 139 -16.49 -9.31 0.83
C GLN A 139 -16.77 -8.01 0.06
N THR A 140 -16.59 -6.84 0.68
CA THR A 140 -16.68 -5.56 -0.04
C THR A 140 -15.57 -5.46 -1.09
N ARG A 141 -15.91 -4.88 -2.23
CA ARG A 141 -14.98 -4.66 -3.33
C ARG A 141 -14.45 -3.23 -3.26
N LEU A 142 -13.21 -3.07 -2.81
CA LEU A 142 -12.51 -1.78 -2.70
C LEU A 142 -11.24 -1.80 -3.57
N PRO A 143 -10.71 -0.62 -3.95
CA PRO A 143 -9.33 -0.54 -4.43
C PRO A 143 -8.36 -0.93 -3.31
N TYR A 144 -7.09 -1.12 -3.65
CA TYR A 144 -6.10 -1.64 -2.69
C TYR A 144 -4.69 -1.11 -2.94
N VAL A 145 -3.84 -1.17 -1.90
CA VAL A 145 -2.42 -0.86 -2.01
C VAL A 145 -1.60 -2.12 -1.77
N CYS A 146 -0.72 -2.45 -2.71
CA CYS A 146 0.29 -3.46 -2.51
C CYS A 146 1.58 -2.85 -1.96
N ALA A 147 2.32 -3.59 -1.14
CA ALA A 147 3.65 -3.23 -0.67
C ALA A 147 4.63 -4.40 -0.76
N LYS A 148 5.91 -4.09 -0.95
CA LYS A 148 7.03 -5.03 -0.83
C LYS A 148 8.28 -4.31 -0.34
N ASN A 149 9.17 -5.03 0.31
CA ASN A 149 10.48 -4.51 0.68
C ASN A 149 11.37 -4.43 -0.56
N MET A 150 12.34 -3.52 -0.53
CA MET A 150 13.37 -3.38 -1.56
C MET A 150 14.40 -4.52 -1.53
#